data_AF-A0A820KUX5-F1
#
_entry.id   AF-A0A820KUX5-F1
#
_cell.length_a   1.000
_cell.length_b   1.000
_cell.length_c   1.000
_cell.angle_alpha   90.00
_cell.angle_beta   90.00
_cell.angle_gamma   90.00
#
_symmetry.space_group_name_H-M   'P 1'
#
loop_
_entity.id
_entity.type
_entity.pdbx_description
1 polymer ?
#
loop_
_entity_poly.entity_id
_entity_poly.type
_entity_poly.pdbx_seq_one_letter_code
_entity_poly.pdbx_strand_id
1 'polypeptide(L)'
;MQRYLTKEQRIFVFKQWSISGRTYQAANYAFQNEFPNDKMPCRQKIYKLAKKFDETGSVDDAPRSGRPTTAKTEENIQLVSEAFVVNLQTSQRRASSELQISRTSLGRIWFSGVVGPYFFEDNVTSQNYVRILKDTIVPHLQAHPAFQTMVWQQGGVPLQYDQVVRYLLDDTFLDWIDRRGTIGWPPHSPDLMPCDFFLWEIVKDHVYEQNPRDINHTKSLIEEEFTLLNSNIVLCQVICRSVADRCQICLDNEGKQFEHLY
;
A
#
# COMPACT_ATOMS: atom_id res chain seq x y z
N MET A 1 -27.40 15.13 17.95
CA MET A 1 -26.89 16.04 19.00
C MET A 1 -25.36 15.94 19.04
N GLN A 2 -24.64 17.05 18.89
CA GLN A 2 -23.18 17.06 18.72
C GLN A 2 -22.45 16.59 20.00
N ARG A 3 -21.64 15.52 19.91
CA ARG A 3 -20.97 14.87 21.06
C ARG A 3 -19.63 15.53 21.41
N TYR A 4 -19.01 16.20 20.45
CA TYR A 4 -17.65 16.74 20.50
C TYR A 4 -17.60 18.21 20.04
N LEU A 5 -16.71 19.01 20.63
CA LEU A 5 -16.44 20.38 20.17
C LEU A 5 -15.66 20.32 18.86
N THR A 6 -16.05 21.15 17.88
CA THR A 6 -15.28 21.38 16.65
C THR A 6 -13.96 22.07 16.95
N LYS A 7 -13.02 22.06 15.99
CA LYS A 7 -11.74 22.77 16.13
C LYS A 7 -11.95 24.26 16.42
N GLU A 8 -12.88 24.89 15.71
CA GLU A 8 -13.24 26.30 15.89
C GLU A 8 -13.79 26.59 17.29
N GLN A 9 -14.75 25.78 17.76
CA GLN A 9 -15.30 25.89 19.12
C GLN A 9 -14.22 25.70 20.19
N ARG A 10 -13.26 24.78 19.99
CA ARG A 10 -12.12 24.59 20.91
C ARG A 10 -11.23 25.82 20.98
N ILE A 11 -10.88 26.40 19.82
CA ILE A 11 -10.07 27.62 19.75
C ILE A 11 -10.78 28.75 20.50
N PHE A 12 -12.06 28.96 20.22
CA PHE A 12 -12.85 30.02 20.83
C PHE A 12 -12.91 29.88 22.35
N VAL A 13 -13.30 28.69 22.85
CA VAL A 13 -13.42 28.42 24.29
C VAL A 13 -12.08 28.60 25.00
N PHE A 14 -10.98 28.10 24.40
CA PHE A 14 -9.65 28.23 25.00
C PHE A 14 -9.19 29.69 25.07
N LYS A 15 -9.42 30.49 24.02
CA LYS A 15 -9.11 31.93 24.01
C LYS A 15 -9.89 32.68 25.09
N GLN A 16 -11.21 32.47 25.15
CA GLN A 16 -12.07 33.14 26.14
C GLN A 16 -11.70 32.74 27.56
N TRP A 17 -11.46 31.45 27.80
CA TRP A 17 -10.98 30.97 29.10
C TRP A 17 -9.65 31.60 29.51
N SER A 18 -8.71 31.78 28.57
CA SER A 18 -7.41 32.39 28.85
C SER A 18 -7.52 33.88 29.19
N ILE A 19 -8.37 34.62 28.47
CA ILE A 19 -8.57 36.07 28.65
C ILE A 19 -9.38 36.37 29.93
N SER A 20 -10.32 35.51 30.28
CA SER A 20 -11.23 35.73 31.42
C SER A 20 -10.66 35.32 32.78
N GLY A 21 -9.33 35.23 32.90
CA GLY A 21 -8.67 34.78 34.13
C GLY A 21 -8.94 33.30 34.46
N ARG A 22 -9.11 32.45 33.43
CA ARG A 22 -9.27 30.99 33.56
C ARG A 22 -10.56 30.55 34.28
N THR A 23 -11.61 31.35 34.15
CA THR A 23 -12.91 31.12 34.79
C THR A 23 -13.88 30.35 33.88
N TYR A 24 -14.48 29.30 34.42
CA TYR A 24 -15.46 28.48 33.69
C TYR A 24 -16.71 29.28 33.29
N GLN A 25 -17.22 30.10 34.21
CA GLN A 25 -18.46 30.86 34.00
C GLN A 25 -18.31 31.87 32.85
N ALA A 26 -17.20 32.60 32.78
CA ALA A 26 -16.98 33.57 31.72
C ALA A 26 -16.75 32.90 30.36
N ALA A 27 -15.97 31.80 30.32
CA ALA A 27 -15.78 31.03 29.09
C ALA A 27 -17.10 30.44 28.56
N ASN A 28 -17.97 29.97 29.44
CA ASN A 28 -19.29 29.45 29.06
C ASN A 28 -20.27 30.56 28.65
N TYR A 29 -20.25 31.70 29.33
CA TYR A 29 -21.07 32.85 28.96
C TYR A 29 -20.70 33.36 27.56
N ALA A 30 -19.40 33.51 27.29
CA ALA A 30 -18.91 33.87 25.97
C ALA A 30 -19.27 32.80 24.91
N PHE A 31 -19.14 31.50 25.25
CA PHE A 31 -19.50 30.42 24.33
C PHE A 31 -20.99 30.41 24.00
N GLN A 32 -21.86 30.70 24.98
CA GLN A 32 -23.31 30.74 24.78
C GLN A 32 -23.72 31.90 23.87
N ASN A 33 -23.03 33.05 23.95
CA ASN A 33 -23.30 34.19 23.07
C ASN A 33 -22.86 33.94 21.63
N GLU A 34 -21.71 33.29 21.43
CA GLU A 34 -21.16 33.00 20.10
C GLU A 34 -21.84 31.80 19.43
N PHE A 35 -22.17 30.76 20.21
CA PHE A 35 -22.74 29.50 19.73
C PHE A 35 -24.07 29.18 20.46
N PRO A 36 -25.14 29.97 20.24
CA PRO A 36 -26.38 29.89 21.02
C PRO A 36 -27.16 28.59 20.82
N ASN A 37 -26.97 27.92 19.67
CA ASN A 37 -27.66 26.68 19.33
C ASN A 37 -26.84 25.42 19.70
N ASP A 38 -25.61 25.58 20.17
CA ASP A 38 -24.72 24.47 20.49
C ASP A 38 -24.77 24.07 21.96
N LYS A 39 -24.47 22.80 22.24
CA LYS A 39 -24.42 22.29 23.61
C LYS A 39 -23.21 22.87 24.34
N MET A 40 -23.47 23.59 25.43
CA MET A 40 -22.43 24.18 26.28
C MET A 40 -21.37 23.15 26.70
N PRO A 41 -20.07 23.50 26.61
CA PRO A 41 -19.00 22.65 27.10
C PRO A 41 -19.06 22.54 28.63
N CYS A 42 -18.93 21.31 29.14
CA CYS A 42 -18.83 21.12 30.58
C CYS A 42 -17.44 21.53 31.10
N ARG A 43 -17.36 21.88 32.38
CA ARG A 43 -16.10 22.32 33.04
C ARG A 43 -14.92 21.38 32.79
N GLN A 44 -15.16 20.07 32.82
CA GLN A 44 -14.13 19.07 32.55
C GLN A 44 -13.58 19.13 31.12
N LYS A 45 -14.42 19.43 30.12
CA LYS A 45 -13.99 19.57 28.72
C LYS A 45 -13.08 20.78 28.55
N ILE A 46 -13.43 21.91 29.15
CA ILE A 46 -12.61 23.13 29.11
C ILE A 46 -11.26 22.90 29.80
N TYR A 47 -11.28 22.27 30.98
CA TYR A 47 -10.05 21.96 31.71
C TYR A 47 -9.15 20.96 30.97
N LYS A 48 -9.70 19.89 30.39
CA LYS A 48 -8.93 18.93 29.59
C LYS A 48 -8.34 19.57 28.33
N LEU A 49 -9.08 20.47 27.69
CA LEU A 49 -8.60 21.23 26.54
C LEU A 49 -7.45 22.15 26.93
N ALA A 50 -7.59 22.92 28.02
CA ALA A 50 -6.54 23.81 28.52
C ALA A 50 -5.29 23.04 28.94
N LYS A 51 -5.45 21.96 29.72
CA LYS A 51 -4.34 21.09 30.12
C LYS A 51 -3.60 20.52 28.91
N LYS A 52 -4.33 20.01 27.93
CA LYS A 52 -3.73 19.51 26.69
C LYS A 52 -2.98 20.61 25.93
N PHE A 53 -3.54 21.81 25.87
CA PHE A 53 -2.88 22.93 25.22
C PHE A 53 -1.61 23.34 25.97
N ASP A 54 -1.64 23.41 27.30
CA ASP A 54 -0.46 23.69 28.13
C ASP A 54 0.64 22.62 27.93
N GLU A 55 0.26 21.36 27.67
CA GLU A 55 1.19 20.25 27.42
C GLU A 55 1.73 20.16 25.98
N THR A 56 0.92 20.53 24.97
CA THR A 56 1.22 20.24 23.55
C THR A 56 1.23 21.45 22.62
N GLY A 57 0.77 22.62 23.08
CA GLY A 57 0.57 23.82 22.27
C GLY A 57 -0.52 23.69 21.20
N SER A 58 -1.29 22.59 21.19
CA SER A 58 -2.26 22.30 20.14
C SER A 58 -3.67 21.99 20.67
N VAL A 59 -4.67 22.51 19.96
CA VAL A 59 -6.09 22.18 20.16
C VAL A 59 -6.59 21.06 19.23
N ASP A 60 -5.74 20.61 18.30
CA ASP A 60 -6.06 19.54 17.35
C ASP A 60 -6.20 18.20 18.05
N ASP A 61 -6.92 17.25 17.45
CA ASP A 61 -7.00 15.89 17.98
C ASP A 61 -5.61 15.27 18.03
N ALA A 62 -5.32 14.53 19.11
CA ALA A 62 -4.05 13.80 19.19
C ALA A 62 -4.07 12.66 18.16
N PRO A 63 -2.91 12.30 17.56
CA PRO A 63 -2.83 11.13 16.71
C PRO A 63 -3.35 9.92 17.48
N ARG A 64 -4.31 9.20 16.88
CA ARG A 64 -4.91 8.02 17.51
C ARG A 64 -3.93 6.88 17.35
N SER A 65 -3.50 6.25 18.44
CA SER A 65 -2.86 4.95 18.37
C SER A 65 -3.90 3.93 17.90
N GLY A 66 -3.75 3.45 16.67
CA GLY A 66 -4.52 2.31 16.18
C GLY A 66 -4.21 1.06 17.00
N ARG A 67 -5.02 0.01 16.82
CA ARG A 67 -4.72 -1.31 17.39
C ARG A 67 -3.34 -1.76 16.89
N PRO A 68 -2.39 -2.09 17.78
CA PRO A 68 -1.08 -2.61 17.36
C PRO A 68 -1.26 -3.83 16.45
N THR A 69 -0.63 -3.81 15.28
CA THR A 69 -0.67 -4.94 14.36
C THR A 69 0.25 -6.04 14.90
N THR A 70 -0.32 -7.10 15.46
CA THR A 70 0.45 -8.23 16.02
C THR A 70 1.10 -9.11 14.95
N ALA A 71 0.67 -9.00 13.70
CA ALA A 71 1.18 -9.81 12.60
C ALA A 71 2.52 -9.28 12.04
N LYS A 72 2.61 -7.98 11.74
CA LYS A 72 3.76 -7.38 11.03
C LYS A 72 4.77 -6.78 12.03
N THR A 73 5.20 -7.57 12.99
CA THR A 73 6.29 -7.21 13.92
C THR A 73 7.63 -7.51 13.28
N GLU A 74 8.69 -6.79 13.65
CA GLU A 74 10.05 -7.02 13.14
C GLU A 74 10.49 -8.48 13.34
N GLU A 75 10.13 -9.06 14.49
CA GLU A 75 10.37 -10.46 14.82
C GLU A 75 9.64 -11.44 13.87
N ASN A 76 8.35 -11.22 13.62
CA ASN A 76 7.57 -12.07 12.71
C ASN A 76 8.03 -11.91 11.26
N ILE A 77 8.46 -10.70 10.87
CA ILE A 77 9.08 -10.45 9.58
C ILE A 77 10.33 -11.33 9.47
N GLN A 78 11.27 -11.22 10.39
CA GLN A 78 12.51 -12.00 10.38
C GLN A 78 12.27 -13.52 10.35
N LEU A 79 11.36 -14.02 11.20
CA LEU A 79 11.01 -15.45 11.26
C LEU A 79 10.42 -15.98 9.95
N VAL A 80 9.50 -15.23 9.34
CA VAL A 80 8.93 -15.59 8.03
C VAL A 80 10.03 -15.59 6.97
N SER A 81 10.94 -14.62 7.00
CA SER A 81 12.05 -14.49 6.06
C SER A 81 12.96 -15.72 6.07
N GLU A 82 13.42 -16.10 7.25
CA GLU A 82 14.34 -17.24 7.44
C GLU A 82 13.69 -18.56 6.98
N ALA A 83 12.41 -18.77 7.27
CA ALA A 83 11.71 -20.00 6.90
C ALA A 83 11.68 -20.24 5.38
N PHE A 84 11.47 -19.18 4.59
CA PHE A 84 11.39 -19.31 3.14
C PHE A 84 12.76 -19.20 2.44
N VAL A 85 13.75 -18.53 3.05
CA VAL A 85 15.15 -18.54 2.57
C VAL A 85 15.77 -19.93 2.70
N VAL A 86 15.52 -20.61 3.83
CA VAL A 86 16.08 -21.95 4.08
C VAL A 86 15.44 -23.00 3.18
N ASN A 87 14.18 -22.81 2.77
CA ASN A 87 13.50 -23.78 1.94
C ASN A 87 12.47 -23.10 1.02
N LEU A 88 12.97 -22.73 -0.17
CA LEU A 88 12.25 -22.14 -1.31
C LEU A 88 11.00 -22.91 -1.75
N GLN A 89 10.87 -24.19 -1.37
CA GLN A 89 9.75 -25.07 -1.72
C GLN A 89 8.71 -25.18 -0.59
N THR A 90 8.88 -24.42 0.50
CA THR A 90 7.97 -24.49 1.66
C THR A 90 6.64 -23.84 1.32
N SER A 91 5.58 -24.65 1.20
CA SER A 91 4.23 -24.12 1.05
C SER A 91 3.85 -23.22 2.24
N GLN A 92 3.05 -22.18 2.01
CA GLN A 92 2.55 -21.31 3.09
C GLN A 92 1.83 -22.06 4.21
N ARG A 93 1.22 -23.21 3.90
CA ARG A 93 0.59 -24.09 4.89
C ARG A 93 1.63 -24.65 5.86
N ARG A 94 2.78 -25.09 5.33
CA ARG A 94 3.90 -25.60 6.11
C ARG A 94 4.55 -24.48 6.92
N ALA A 95 4.87 -23.35 6.28
CA ALA A 95 5.45 -22.18 6.97
C ALA A 95 4.52 -21.63 8.07
N SER A 96 3.20 -21.62 7.85
CA SER A 96 2.22 -21.21 8.86
C SER A 96 2.22 -22.13 10.09
N SER A 97 2.36 -23.43 9.86
CA SER A 97 2.44 -24.42 10.94
C SER A 97 3.76 -24.33 11.71
N GLU A 98 4.87 -24.16 11.01
CA GLU A 98 6.22 -24.10 11.59
C GLU A 98 6.44 -22.81 12.38
N LEU A 99 5.96 -21.68 11.86
CA LEU A 99 6.12 -20.36 12.48
C LEU A 99 5.04 -20.01 13.51
N GLN A 100 4.01 -20.85 13.65
CA GLN A 100 2.81 -20.58 14.46
C GLN A 100 2.12 -19.24 14.12
N ILE A 101 2.32 -18.74 12.90
CA ILE A 101 1.67 -17.54 12.38
C ILE A 101 0.51 -17.98 11.48
N SER A 102 -0.67 -17.36 11.61
CA SER A 102 -1.81 -17.70 10.76
C SER A 102 -1.47 -17.52 9.28
N ARG A 103 -2.02 -18.37 8.39
CA ARG A 103 -1.80 -18.27 6.93
C ARG A 103 -2.07 -16.87 6.37
N THR A 104 -3.07 -16.18 6.90
CA THR A 104 -3.43 -14.81 6.52
C THR A 104 -2.37 -13.81 7.00
N SER A 105 -1.91 -13.93 8.25
CA SER A 105 -0.83 -13.07 8.78
C SER A 105 0.49 -13.31 8.06
N LEU A 106 0.83 -14.58 7.79
CA LEU A 106 2.02 -14.97 7.05
C LEU A 106 1.99 -14.42 5.62
N GLY A 107 0.84 -14.50 4.94
CA GLY A 107 0.64 -13.84 3.65
C GLY A 107 0.92 -12.34 3.74
N ARG A 108 0.34 -11.64 4.72
CA ARG A 108 0.53 -10.19 4.97
C ARG A 108 1.96 -9.79 5.32
N ILE A 109 2.74 -10.71 5.89
CA ILE A 109 4.16 -10.50 6.18
C ILE A 109 5.00 -10.74 4.92
N TRP A 110 4.69 -11.77 4.14
CA TRP A 110 5.48 -12.22 2.99
C TRP A 110 5.23 -11.45 1.70
N PHE A 111 4.03 -10.90 1.49
CA PHE A 111 3.68 -10.12 0.29
C PHE A 111 3.43 -8.66 0.65
N SER A 112 4.17 -7.77 0.00
CA SER A 112 4.31 -6.34 0.35
C SER A 112 3.35 -5.38 -0.38
N GLY A 113 2.41 -5.87 -1.20
CA GLY A 113 1.47 -5.01 -1.94
C GLY A 113 2.00 -4.60 -3.31
N VAL A 114 1.72 -3.37 -3.73
CA VAL A 114 2.16 -2.77 -5.00
C VAL A 114 3.27 -1.75 -4.77
N VAL A 115 4.29 -1.78 -5.63
CA VAL A 115 5.40 -0.81 -5.62
C VAL A 115 5.17 0.20 -6.74
N GLY A 116 5.13 1.50 -6.40
CA GLY A 116 4.83 2.59 -7.34
C GLY A 116 3.55 3.35 -6.98
N PRO A 117 2.93 4.05 -7.94
CA PRO A 117 3.25 4.06 -9.38
C PRO A 117 4.51 4.88 -9.69
N TYR A 118 5.07 4.70 -10.89
CA TYR A 118 6.16 5.54 -11.42
C TYR A 118 5.81 6.04 -12.80
N PHE A 119 5.99 7.35 -13.02
CA PHE A 119 5.68 8.00 -14.28
C PHE A 119 6.96 8.32 -15.04
N PHE A 120 7.00 7.91 -16.31
CA PHE A 120 8.00 8.40 -17.25
C PHE A 120 7.48 9.67 -17.91
N GLU A 121 8.26 10.75 -17.88
CA GLU A 121 7.90 12.01 -18.55
C GLU A 121 8.22 11.98 -20.05
N ASP A 122 9.12 11.09 -20.46
CA ASP A 122 9.55 10.86 -21.85
C ASP A 122 9.27 9.41 -22.28
N ASN A 123 9.52 9.11 -23.56
CA ASN A 123 9.46 7.74 -24.07
C ASN A 123 10.31 6.77 -23.25
N VAL A 124 9.77 5.57 -23.02
CA VAL A 124 10.47 4.51 -22.30
C VAL A 124 11.55 3.91 -23.20
N THR A 125 12.79 3.92 -22.72
CA THR A 125 13.97 3.32 -23.35
C THR A 125 14.56 2.28 -22.40
N SER A 126 15.36 1.34 -22.92
CA SER A 126 16.03 0.36 -22.06
C SER A 126 16.89 1.03 -20.97
N GLN A 127 17.48 2.19 -21.28
CA GLN A 127 18.33 2.95 -20.35
C GLN A 127 17.53 3.60 -19.21
N ASN A 128 16.45 4.32 -19.51
CA ASN A 128 15.66 4.95 -18.46
C ASN A 128 14.86 3.91 -17.64
N TYR A 129 14.50 2.79 -18.26
CA TYR A 129 13.90 1.65 -17.58
C TYR A 129 14.86 1.04 -16.55
N VAL A 130 16.10 0.72 -16.95
CA VAL A 130 17.16 0.24 -16.04
C VAL A 130 17.44 1.23 -14.92
N ARG A 131 17.43 2.54 -15.22
CA ARG A 131 17.62 3.56 -14.19
C ARG A 131 16.57 3.47 -13.10
N ILE A 132 15.29 3.39 -13.47
CA ILE A 132 14.21 3.24 -12.47
C ILE A 132 14.33 1.91 -11.71
N LEU A 133 14.62 0.80 -12.41
CA LEU A 133 14.80 -0.48 -11.74
C LEU A 133 15.94 -0.40 -10.71
N LYS A 134 17.13 0.02 -11.14
CA LYS A 134 18.34 0.03 -10.31
C LYS A 134 18.28 1.05 -9.17
N ASP A 135 17.79 2.26 -9.44
CA ASP A 135 17.87 3.36 -8.48
C ASP A 135 16.66 3.40 -7.54
N THR A 136 15.57 2.69 -7.86
CA THR A 136 14.32 2.81 -7.12
C THR A 136 13.69 1.45 -6.79
N ILE A 137 13.42 0.60 -7.79
CA ILE A 137 12.68 -0.65 -7.55
C ILE A 137 13.54 -1.67 -6.80
N VAL A 138 14.75 -1.95 -7.28
CA VAL A 138 15.64 -2.95 -6.70
C VAL A 138 15.99 -2.64 -5.25
N PRO A 139 16.38 -1.40 -4.87
CA PRO A 139 16.60 -1.05 -3.46
C PRO A 139 15.36 -1.28 -2.57
N HIS A 140 14.16 -0.97 -3.08
CA HIS A 140 12.92 -1.22 -2.35
C HIS A 140 12.67 -2.73 -2.16
N LEU A 141 12.92 -3.54 -3.20
CA LEU A 141 12.78 -4.99 -3.12
C LEU A 141 13.86 -5.62 -2.23
N GLN A 142 15.10 -5.13 -2.25
CA GLN A 142 16.20 -5.60 -1.42
C GLN A 142 15.95 -5.43 0.09
N ALA A 143 15.17 -4.41 0.47
CA ALA A 143 14.72 -4.24 1.84
C ALA A 143 13.72 -5.32 2.27
N HIS A 144 13.08 -6.01 1.33
CA HIS A 144 12.20 -7.12 1.62
C HIS A 144 13.02 -8.36 1.96
N PRO A 145 12.76 -9.04 3.08
CA PRO A 145 13.61 -10.16 3.48
C PRO A 145 13.57 -11.38 2.54
N ALA A 146 12.49 -11.52 1.78
CA ALA A 146 12.34 -12.53 0.75
C ALA A 146 13.17 -12.26 -0.53
N PHE A 147 13.87 -11.13 -0.63
CA PHE A 147 14.47 -10.66 -1.88
C PHE A 147 15.30 -11.73 -2.61
N GLN A 148 16.14 -12.46 -1.88
CA GLN A 148 17.02 -13.52 -2.42
C GLN A 148 16.26 -14.68 -3.07
N THR A 149 14.97 -14.79 -2.80
CA THR A 149 14.07 -15.85 -3.25
C THR A 149 13.02 -15.36 -4.24
N MET A 150 12.99 -14.06 -4.53
CA MET A 150 12.03 -13.47 -5.46
C MET A 150 12.38 -13.82 -6.90
N VAL A 151 11.34 -14.09 -7.69
CA VAL A 151 11.44 -14.24 -9.14
C VAL A 151 10.86 -12.98 -9.78
N TRP A 152 11.65 -12.31 -10.62
CA TRP A 152 11.17 -11.16 -11.39
C TRP A 152 10.39 -11.62 -12.62
N GLN A 153 9.25 -11.00 -12.95
CA GLN A 153 8.47 -11.34 -14.16
C GLN A 153 8.16 -10.06 -14.94
N GLN A 154 8.29 -10.12 -16.28
CA GLN A 154 7.97 -9.01 -17.18
C GLN A 154 7.43 -9.48 -18.55
N GLY A 155 6.73 -8.58 -19.25
CA GLY A 155 5.86 -8.88 -20.40
C GLY A 155 6.55 -9.09 -21.76
N GLY A 156 7.89 -9.07 -21.80
CA GLY A 156 8.66 -9.37 -23.00
C GLY A 156 8.47 -8.39 -24.16
N VAL A 157 8.42 -7.09 -23.86
CA VAL A 157 8.54 -6.00 -24.84
C VAL A 157 10.03 -5.82 -25.20
N PRO A 158 10.41 -5.45 -26.45
CA PRO A 158 11.83 -5.37 -26.86
C PRO A 158 12.78 -4.66 -25.89
N LEU A 159 12.34 -3.57 -25.28
CA LEU A 159 13.16 -2.84 -24.30
C LEU A 159 13.43 -3.62 -23.01
N GLN A 160 12.55 -4.54 -22.62
CA GLN A 160 12.63 -5.27 -21.34
C GLN A 160 13.64 -6.43 -21.38
N TYR A 161 13.95 -6.96 -22.57
CA TYR A 161 14.98 -7.99 -22.75
C TYR A 161 16.20 -7.51 -23.55
N ASP A 162 16.37 -6.18 -23.64
CA ASP A 162 17.61 -5.60 -24.14
C ASP A 162 18.80 -6.03 -23.27
N GLN A 163 20.00 -6.05 -23.84
CA GLN A 163 21.24 -6.44 -23.18
C GLN A 163 21.47 -5.71 -21.84
N VAL A 164 21.20 -4.41 -21.78
CA VAL A 164 21.39 -3.63 -20.54
C VAL A 164 20.42 -4.04 -19.42
N VAL A 165 19.18 -4.41 -19.77
CA VAL A 165 18.20 -4.88 -18.77
C VAL A 165 18.56 -6.27 -18.30
N ARG A 166 18.93 -7.16 -19.22
CA ARG A 166 19.35 -8.53 -18.89
C ARG A 166 20.52 -8.55 -17.94
N TYR A 167 21.55 -7.73 -18.18
CA TYR A 167 22.68 -7.63 -17.27
C TYR A 167 22.30 -7.18 -15.86
N LEU A 168 21.34 -6.25 -15.73
CA LEU A 168 20.83 -5.88 -14.42
C LEU A 168 20.11 -7.06 -13.76
N LEU A 169 19.19 -7.71 -14.49
CA LEU A 169 18.36 -8.79 -13.93
C LEU A 169 19.19 -10.03 -13.57
N ASP A 170 20.17 -10.40 -14.39
CA ASP A 170 21.10 -11.52 -14.13
C ASP A 170 21.97 -11.27 -12.89
N ASP A 171 22.33 -10.01 -12.60
CA ASP A 171 23.09 -9.62 -11.40
C ASP A 171 22.20 -9.48 -10.15
N THR A 172 20.92 -9.20 -10.35
CA THR A 172 20.00 -8.82 -9.25
C THR A 172 19.17 -9.99 -8.73
N PHE A 173 18.70 -10.88 -9.61
CA PHE A 173 17.75 -11.95 -9.28
C PHE A 173 18.34 -13.31 -9.65
N LEU A 174 18.09 -14.31 -8.80
CA LEU A 174 18.48 -15.69 -9.12
C LEU A 174 17.73 -16.22 -10.34
N ASP A 175 16.43 -15.90 -10.42
CA ASP A 175 15.57 -16.28 -11.51
C ASP A 175 14.69 -15.09 -11.96
N TRP A 176 14.47 -15.00 -13.27
CA TRP A 176 13.56 -14.04 -13.85
C TRP A 176 12.91 -14.55 -15.15
N ILE A 177 11.67 -14.13 -15.36
CA ILE A 177 10.75 -14.60 -16.38
C ILE A 177 10.56 -13.52 -17.45
N ASP A 178 10.97 -13.84 -18.68
CA ASP A 178 10.74 -13.06 -19.91
C ASP A 178 11.01 -13.99 -21.12
N ARG A 179 10.76 -13.52 -22.35
CA ARG A 179 11.17 -14.17 -23.61
C ARG A 179 12.66 -14.54 -23.66
N ARG A 180 13.53 -13.81 -22.95
CA ARG A 180 14.99 -14.10 -22.86
C ARG A 180 15.48 -14.18 -21.41
N GLY A 181 14.59 -14.50 -20.48
CA GLY A 181 14.91 -14.69 -19.06
C GLY A 181 15.56 -16.04 -18.76
N THR A 182 15.93 -16.26 -17.49
CA THR A 182 16.35 -17.59 -17.01
C THR A 182 15.21 -18.61 -17.15
N ILE A 183 13.97 -18.12 -17.04
CA ILE A 183 12.74 -18.85 -17.30
C ILE A 183 12.04 -18.23 -18.51
N GLY A 184 11.83 -19.04 -19.55
CA GLY A 184 11.20 -18.57 -20.80
C GLY A 184 9.72 -18.24 -20.61
N TRP A 185 9.29 -17.09 -21.13
CA TRP A 185 7.88 -16.65 -21.12
C TRP A 185 7.23 -16.75 -22.51
N PRO A 186 6.00 -17.31 -22.61
CA PRO A 186 5.27 -17.34 -23.88
C PRO A 186 4.91 -15.92 -24.35
N PRO A 187 5.02 -15.64 -25.66
CA PRO A 187 4.57 -14.37 -26.21
C PRO A 187 3.03 -14.27 -26.16
N HIS A 188 2.51 -13.06 -25.97
CA HIS A 188 1.06 -12.76 -25.98
C HIS A 188 0.25 -13.43 -24.86
N SER A 189 0.79 -13.47 -23.64
CA SER A 189 0.12 -14.08 -22.47
C SER A 189 -0.22 -13.08 -21.35
N PRO A 190 -1.06 -12.06 -21.63
CA PRO A 190 -1.50 -11.11 -20.60
C PRO A 190 -2.32 -11.80 -19.49
N ASP A 191 -3.01 -12.91 -19.81
CA ASP A 191 -3.82 -13.68 -18.86
C ASP A 191 -3.01 -14.34 -17.74
N LEU A 192 -1.67 -14.36 -17.87
CA LEU A 192 -0.73 -14.92 -16.89
C LEU A 192 0.10 -13.82 -16.21
N MET A 193 -0.17 -12.53 -16.45
CA MET A 193 0.52 -11.41 -15.82
C MET A 193 -0.43 -10.64 -14.88
N PRO A 194 -0.23 -10.69 -13.55
CA PRO A 194 -1.08 -9.99 -12.57
C PRO A 194 -1.32 -8.51 -12.85
N CYS A 195 -0.33 -7.84 -13.44
CA CYS A 195 -0.48 -6.44 -13.80
C CYS A 195 -1.52 -6.23 -14.90
N ASP A 196 -1.58 -7.11 -15.90
CA ASP A 196 -2.47 -6.94 -17.06
C ASP A 196 -3.90 -7.38 -16.76
N PHE A 197 -4.08 -8.59 -16.23
CA PHE A 197 -5.43 -9.14 -16.01
C PHE A 197 -6.14 -8.61 -14.75
N PHE A 198 -5.45 -7.79 -13.93
CA PHE A 198 -6.00 -7.32 -12.65
C PHE A 198 -5.63 -5.88 -12.33
N LEU A 199 -4.33 -5.56 -12.13
CA LEU A 199 -3.93 -4.25 -11.61
C LEU A 199 -4.41 -3.11 -12.52
N TRP A 200 -4.13 -3.22 -13.81
CA TRP A 200 -4.49 -2.18 -14.77
C TRP A 200 -5.99 -2.14 -15.05
N GLU A 201 -6.73 -3.23 -14.89
CA GLU A 201 -8.20 -3.19 -14.97
C GLU A 201 -8.77 -2.31 -13.86
N ILE A 202 -8.39 -2.56 -12.60
CA ILE A 202 -8.84 -1.77 -11.46
C ILE A 202 -8.45 -0.29 -11.60
N VAL A 203 -7.18 -0.03 -11.95
CA VAL A 203 -6.68 1.35 -12.08
C VAL A 203 -7.43 2.09 -13.19
N LYS A 204 -7.68 1.44 -14.33
CA LYS A 204 -8.45 2.06 -15.43
C LYS A 204 -9.88 2.33 -15.02
N ASP A 205 -10.54 1.38 -14.37
CA ASP A 205 -11.94 1.53 -13.95
C ASP A 205 -12.09 2.73 -13.01
N HIS A 206 -11.24 2.84 -11.98
CA HIS A 206 -11.24 3.99 -11.08
C HIS A 206 -10.96 5.29 -11.84
N VAL A 207 -9.92 5.34 -12.68
CA VAL A 207 -9.58 6.57 -13.42
C VAL A 207 -10.72 6.99 -14.36
N TYR A 208 -11.34 6.06 -15.08
CA TYR A 208 -12.39 6.36 -16.06
C TYR A 208 -13.69 6.79 -15.41
N GLU A 209 -14.05 6.21 -14.25
CA GLU A 209 -15.23 6.64 -13.48
C GLU A 209 -15.16 8.12 -13.07
N GLN A 210 -13.97 8.63 -12.80
CA GLN A 210 -13.76 10.01 -12.35
C GLN A 210 -13.64 11.03 -13.50
N ASN A 211 -13.52 10.56 -14.75
CA ASN A 211 -13.46 11.39 -15.97
C ASN A 211 -12.47 12.58 -15.85
N PRO A 212 -11.16 12.32 -15.62
CA PRO A 212 -10.17 13.37 -15.45
C PRO A 212 -9.98 14.19 -16.73
N ARG A 213 -9.74 15.49 -16.56
CA ARG A 213 -9.62 16.45 -17.68
C ARG A 213 -8.18 16.80 -18.05
N ASP A 214 -7.22 16.36 -17.23
CA ASP A 214 -5.80 16.62 -17.43
C ASP A 214 -4.93 15.49 -16.87
N ILE A 215 -3.66 15.53 -17.25
CA ILE A 215 -2.65 14.54 -16.88
C ILE A 215 -2.39 14.51 -15.38
N ASN A 216 -2.41 15.65 -14.69
CA ASN A 216 -2.09 15.70 -13.26
C ASN A 216 -3.21 15.07 -12.44
N HIS A 217 -4.46 15.34 -12.80
CA HIS A 217 -5.61 14.67 -12.22
C HIS A 217 -5.56 13.16 -12.47
N THR A 218 -5.20 12.75 -13.69
CA THR A 218 -5.02 11.32 -14.00
C THR A 218 -3.93 10.67 -13.15
N LYS A 219 -2.75 11.31 -13.02
CA LYS A 219 -1.64 10.81 -12.17
C LYS A 219 -2.09 10.69 -10.70
N SER A 220 -2.79 11.69 -10.17
CA SER A 220 -3.32 11.67 -8.80
C SER A 220 -4.29 10.52 -8.54
N LEU A 221 -5.17 10.21 -9.50
CA LEU A 221 -6.12 9.10 -9.38
C LEU A 221 -5.42 7.74 -9.40
N ILE A 222 -4.37 7.59 -10.22
CA ILE A 222 -3.54 6.38 -10.24
C ILE A 222 -2.82 6.21 -8.89
N GLU A 223 -2.24 7.27 -8.34
CA GLU A 223 -1.59 7.26 -7.02
C GLU A 223 -2.57 6.91 -5.89
N GLU A 224 -3.80 7.43 -5.95
CA GLU A 224 -4.87 7.09 -5.02
C GLU A 224 -5.20 5.58 -5.08
N GLU A 225 -5.40 5.02 -6.28
CA GLU A 225 -5.71 3.60 -6.43
C GLU A 225 -4.57 2.70 -5.95
N PHE A 226 -3.31 3.04 -6.24
CA PHE A 226 -2.16 2.32 -5.69
C PHE A 226 -2.12 2.37 -4.16
N THR A 227 -2.53 3.49 -3.55
CA THR A 227 -2.64 3.62 -2.09
C THR A 227 -3.75 2.73 -1.52
N LEU A 228 -4.89 2.62 -2.23
CA LEU A 228 -5.99 1.72 -1.87
C LEU A 228 -5.59 0.25 -1.97
N LEU A 229 -4.91 -0.14 -3.06
CA LEU A 229 -4.38 -1.49 -3.26
C LEU A 229 -3.34 -1.86 -2.19
N ASN A 230 -2.47 -0.93 -1.81
CA ASN A 230 -1.53 -1.12 -0.71
C ASN A 230 -2.20 -1.23 0.66
N SER A 231 -3.39 -0.64 0.82
CA SER A 231 -4.22 -0.85 2.00
C SER A 231 -4.89 -2.23 2.00
N ASN A 232 -4.97 -2.90 0.85
CA ASN A 232 -5.55 -4.23 0.66
C ASN A 232 -4.53 -5.27 0.14
N ILE A 233 -3.44 -5.46 0.89
CA ILE A 233 -2.39 -6.44 0.54
C ILE A 233 -2.88 -7.89 0.39
N VAL A 234 -4.02 -8.24 1.00
CA VAL A 234 -4.61 -9.58 0.89
C VAL A 234 -5.13 -9.82 -0.54
N LEU A 235 -5.70 -8.80 -1.18
CA LEU A 235 -6.13 -8.90 -2.56
C LEU A 235 -4.95 -9.16 -3.49
N CYS A 236 -3.86 -8.39 -3.34
CA CYS A 236 -2.62 -8.61 -4.09
C CYS A 236 -2.09 -10.04 -3.93
N GLN A 237 -2.17 -10.61 -2.72
CA GLN A 237 -1.75 -12.00 -2.47
C GLN A 237 -2.61 -13.03 -3.19
N VAL A 238 -3.93 -12.85 -3.19
CA VAL A 238 -4.86 -13.78 -3.84
C VAL A 238 -4.59 -13.77 -5.34
N ILE A 239 -4.41 -12.59 -5.93
CA ILE A 239 -4.14 -12.41 -7.35
C ILE A 239 -2.78 -13.01 -7.75
N CYS A 240 -1.71 -12.76 -7.01
CA CYS A 240 -0.42 -13.36 -7.33
C CYS A 240 -0.44 -14.89 -7.23
N ARG A 241 -1.25 -15.47 -6.33
CA ARG A 241 -1.41 -16.92 -6.22
C ARG A 241 -2.24 -17.52 -7.35
N SER A 242 -3.22 -16.78 -7.86
CA SER A 242 -4.08 -17.25 -8.95
C SER A 242 -3.31 -17.43 -10.27
N VAL A 243 -2.10 -16.88 -10.40
CA VAL A 243 -1.21 -17.14 -11.54
C VAL A 243 -0.95 -18.63 -11.72
N ALA A 244 -0.75 -19.38 -10.63
CA ALA A 244 -0.54 -20.84 -10.72
C ALA A 244 -1.77 -21.56 -11.26
N ASP A 245 -2.96 -21.19 -10.79
CA ASP A 245 -4.24 -21.76 -11.27
C ASP A 245 -4.48 -21.37 -12.74
N ARG A 246 -4.18 -20.13 -13.13
CA ARG A 246 -4.25 -19.64 -14.51
C ARG A 246 -3.28 -20.37 -15.44
N CYS A 247 -2.07 -20.67 -14.97
CA CYS A 247 -1.13 -21.53 -15.71
C CYS A 247 -1.71 -22.92 -15.92
N GLN A 248 -2.36 -23.52 -14.91
CA GLN A 248 -3.01 -24.82 -15.07
C GLN A 248 -4.14 -24.78 -16.09
N ILE A 249 -4.99 -23.73 -16.05
CA ILE A 249 -6.05 -23.54 -17.05
C ILE A 249 -5.47 -23.38 -18.46
N CYS A 250 -4.37 -22.64 -18.61
CA CYS A 250 -3.68 -22.53 -19.89
C CYS A 250 -3.24 -23.90 -20.40
N LEU A 251 -2.67 -24.75 -19.53
CA LEU A 251 -2.28 -26.11 -19.88
C LEU A 251 -3.48 -26.99 -20.25
N ASP A 252 -4.55 -26.93 -19.46
CA ASP A 252 -5.79 -27.70 -19.70
C ASP A 252 -6.47 -27.28 -21.01
N ASN A 253 -6.28 -26.03 -21.43
CA ASN A 253 -6.74 -25.48 -22.71
C ASN A 253 -5.71 -25.63 -23.85
N GLU A 254 -4.68 -26.46 -23.67
CA GLU A 254 -3.65 -26.73 -24.69
C GLU A 254 -2.94 -25.44 -25.18
N GLY A 255 -2.76 -24.47 -24.29
CA GLY A 255 -2.12 -23.19 -24.59
C GLY A 255 -3.01 -22.15 -25.30
N LYS A 256 -4.32 -22.42 -25.45
CA LYS A 256 -5.28 -21.45 -26.00
C LYS A 256 -5.63 -20.37 -24.97
N GLN A 257 -6.08 -19.22 -25.47
CA GLN A 257 -6.62 -18.15 -24.64
C GLN A 257 -7.84 -18.64 -23.84
N PHE A 258 -8.02 -18.07 -22.65
CA PHE A 258 -9.12 -18.36 -21.75
C PHE A 258 -9.63 -17.07 -21.13
N GLU A 259 -10.95 -16.96 -20.92
CA GLU A 259 -11.55 -15.81 -20.23
C GLU A 259 -11.87 -16.17 -18.76
N HIS A 260 -11.68 -15.18 -17.88
CA HIS A 260 -12.33 -15.00 -16.58
C HIS A 260 -12.45 -16.21 -15.63
N LEU A 261 -11.47 -16.35 -14.72
CA LEU A 261 -11.70 -16.91 -13.39
C LEU A 261 -12.21 -15.78 -12.47
N TYR A 262 -13.51 -15.73 -12.20
CA TYR A 262 -14.08 -14.88 -11.15
C TYR A 262 -14.70 -15.73 -10.05
#